data_AF-A0A2V6D5Q2-F1
#
_entry.id   AF-A0A2V6D5Q2-F1
#
_cell.length_a   1.000
_cell.length_b   1.000
_cell.length_c   1.000
_cell.angle_alpha   90.00
_cell.angle_beta   90.00
_cell.angle_gamma   90.00
#
_symmetry.space_group_name_H-M   'P 1'
#
loop_
_entity.id
_entity.type
_entity.pdbx_description
1 polymer ?
#
loop_
_entity_poly.entity_id
_entity_poly.type
_entity_poly.pdbx_seq_one_letter_code
_entity_poly.pdbx_strand_id
1 'polypeptide(L)'
;MFSETLYQSIELMERYSIDLAIDLLERLDVLEQLDQPRSARELCQALAFQTRFNSTLSWLLQRLVETGCIELETTNDGQRFYRLLSQPWPPQCPELRQIALRIDPANASTLDLLDYAASLYPPLAAGKQNGEQGLFLPQGITL
;
A
#
# COMPACT_ATOMS: atom_id res chain seq x y z
N MET A 1 -5.06 23.76 19.79
CA MET A 1 -5.03 24.20 18.37
C MET A 1 -3.86 23.46 17.75
N PHE A 2 -4.09 22.68 16.69
CA PHE A 2 -3.00 21.96 16.02
C PHE A 2 -2.08 22.96 15.30
N SER A 3 -0.78 22.69 15.27
CA SER A 3 0.17 23.54 14.54
C SER A 3 0.02 23.35 13.04
N GLU A 4 0.37 24.37 12.27
CA GLU A 4 0.43 24.30 10.80
C GLU A 4 1.36 23.16 10.34
N THR A 5 2.49 22.97 11.03
CA THR A 5 3.41 21.86 10.80
C THR A 5 2.75 20.49 10.96
N LEU A 6 1.91 20.30 11.99
CA LEU A 6 1.22 19.03 12.19
C LEU A 6 0.20 18.76 11.08
N TYR A 7 -0.52 19.79 10.64
CA TYR A 7 -1.46 19.68 9.53
C TYR A 7 -0.74 19.27 8.23
N GLN A 8 0.36 19.95 7.91
CA GLN A 8 1.18 19.63 6.74
C GLN A 8 1.78 18.22 6.82
N SER A 9 2.25 17.79 7.99
CA SER A 9 2.73 16.42 8.20
C SER A 9 1.62 15.40 7.98
N ILE A 10 0.40 15.61 8.47
CA ILE A 10 -0.72 14.67 8.27
C ILE A 10 -1.07 14.55 6.78
N GLU A 11 -1.28 15.66 6.08
CA GLU A 11 -1.61 15.62 4.65
C GLU A 11 -0.51 14.94 3.83
N LEU A 12 0.75 15.21 4.15
CA LEU A 12 1.86 14.61 3.45
C LEU A 12 2.01 13.11 3.76
N MET A 13 1.73 12.68 4.99
CA MET A 13 1.73 11.26 5.35
C MET A 13 0.61 10.49 4.66
N GLU A 14 -0.58 11.09 4.52
CA GLU A 14 -1.66 10.52 3.72
C GLU A 14 -1.22 10.37 2.26
N ARG A 15 -0.64 11.42 1.66
CA ARG A 15 -0.11 11.36 0.29
C ARG A 15 0.99 10.32 0.12
N TYR A 16 1.92 10.24 1.06
CA TYR A 16 2.99 9.25 1.08
C TYR A 16 2.42 7.83 1.09
N SER A 17 1.41 7.58 1.92
CA SER A 17 0.80 6.25 2.05
C SER A 17 0.11 5.79 0.77
N ILE A 18 -0.49 6.72 0.00
CA ILE A 18 -1.11 6.42 -1.30
C ILE A 18 -0.04 6.08 -2.33
N ASP A 19 1.01 6.90 -2.45
CA ASP A 19 2.12 6.64 -3.38
C ASP A 19 2.82 5.32 -3.05
N LEU A 20 3.00 5.00 -1.76
CA LEU A 20 3.56 3.72 -1.33
C LEU A 20 2.63 2.53 -1.65
N ALA A 21 1.32 2.71 -1.56
CA ALA A 21 0.36 1.67 -1.97
C ALA A 21 0.38 1.45 -3.50
N ILE A 22 0.54 2.51 -4.30
CA ILE A 22 0.70 2.40 -5.76
C ILE A 22 2.00 1.65 -6.09
N ASP A 23 3.15 2.08 -5.54
CA ASP A 23 4.45 1.40 -5.73
C ASP A 23 4.34 -0.09 -5.41
N LEU A 24 3.68 -0.40 -4.30
CA LEU A 24 3.55 -1.77 -3.87
C LEU A 24 2.65 -2.60 -4.79
N LEU A 25 1.53 -2.05 -5.28
CA LEU A 25 0.65 -2.75 -6.21
C LEU A 25 1.29 -2.93 -7.60
N GLU A 26 2.14 -1.99 -8.03
CA GLU A 26 2.99 -2.13 -9.22
C GLU A 26 4.01 -3.26 -9.04
N ARG A 27 4.77 -3.27 -7.93
CA ARG A 27 5.76 -4.32 -7.63
C ARG A 27 5.18 -5.72 -7.42
N LEU A 28 3.88 -5.79 -7.15
CA LEU A 28 3.12 -7.04 -7.01
C LEU A 28 2.41 -7.43 -8.32
N ASP A 29 2.61 -6.69 -9.41
CA ASP A 29 1.96 -6.90 -10.71
C ASP A 29 0.41 -6.93 -10.64
N VAL A 30 -0.18 -6.29 -9.61
CA VAL A 30 -1.63 -6.34 -9.37
C VAL A 30 -2.38 -5.49 -10.38
N LEU A 31 -1.86 -4.30 -10.70
CA LEU A 31 -2.56 -3.35 -11.58
C LEU A 31 -2.75 -3.93 -12.99
N GLU A 32 -1.81 -4.74 -13.48
CA GLU A 32 -1.90 -5.41 -14.77
C GLU A 32 -3.03 -6.45 -14.84
N GLN A 33 -3.48 -6.96 -13.69
CA GLN A 33 -4.56 -7.96 -13.60
C GLN A 33 -5.96 -7.32 -13.53
N LEU A 34 -6.06 -5.99 -13.45
CA LEU A 34 -7.30 -5.25 -13.26
C LEU A 34 -7.89 -4.66 -14.55
N ASP A 35 -7.47 -5.17 -15.70
CA ASP A 35 -8.09 -4.88 -17.01
C ASP A 35 -9.57 -5.29 -17.07
N GLN A 36 -9.95 -6.28 -16.26
CA GLN A 36 -11.31 -6.72 -16.01
C GLN A 36 -11.63 -6.74 -14.50
N PRO A 37 -12.92 -6.70 -14.11
CA PRO A 37 -13.31 -6.81 -12.71
C PRO A 37 -12.78 -8.09 -12.05
N ARG A 38 -12.04 -7.95 -10.93
CA ARG A 38 -11.55 -9.08 -10.13
C ARG A 38 -11.68 -8.81 -8.64
N SER A 39 -12.00 -9.85 -7.89
CA SER A 39 -11.91 -9.84 -6.44
C SER A 39 -10.45 -10.00 -5.97
N ALA A 40 -10.16 -9.53 -4.75
CA ALA A 40 -8.84 -9.73 -4.14
C ALA A 40 -8.46 -11.21 -4.01
N ARG A 41 -9.44 -12.11 -3.85
CA ARG A 41 -9.22 -13.56 -3.84
C ARG A 41 -8.76 -14.07 -5.21
N GLU A 42 -9.40 -13.63 -6.29
CA GLU A 42 -9.03 -14.01 -7.65
C GLU A 42 -7.65 -13.45 -8.04
N LEU A 43 -7.32 -12.23 -7.61
CA LEU A 43 -6.01 -11.64 -7.79
C LEU A 43 -4.92 -12.46 -7.09
N CYS A 44 -5.14 -12.84 -5.82
CA CYS A 44 -4.21 -13.73 -5.12
C CYS A 44 -4.02 -15.06 -5.85
N GLN A 45 -5.08 -15.63 -6.42
CA GLN A 45 -4.98 -16.88 -7.20
C GLN A 45 -4.19 -16.67 -8.50
N ALA A 46 -4.49 -15.61 -9.25
CA ALA A 46 -3.83 -15.30 -10.51
C ALA A 46 -2.33 -15.04 -10.34
N LEU A 47 -1.95 -14.37 -9.25
CA LEU A 47 -0.56 -13.99 -8.94
C LEU A 47 0.16 -15.01 -8.03
N ALA A 48 -0.46 -16.18 -7.79
CA ALA A 48 0.05 -17.23 -6.91
C ALA A 48 0.43 -16.74 -5.49
N PHE A 49 -0.30 -15.74 -4.99
CA PHE A 49 -0.14 -15.27 -3.62
C PHE A 49 -0.78 -16.25 -2.62
N GLN A 50 -0.22 -16.29 -1.42
CA GLN A 50 -0.81 -17.03 -0.32
C GLN A 50 -2.21 -16.49 0.05
N THR A 51 -3.14 -17.37 0.42
CA THR A 51 -4.54 -17.01 0.70
C THR A 51 -4.69 -15.93 1.77
N ARG A 52 -3.84 -15.94 2.80
CA ARG A 52 -3.87 -14.95 3.90
C ARG A 52 -3.52 -13.52 3.45
N PHE A 53 -2.92 -13.34 2.28
CA PHE A 53 -2.61 -12.01 1.73
C PHE A 53 -3.87 -11.29 1.21
N ASN A 54 -4.99 -11.98 1.04
CA ASN A 54 -6.25 -11.41 0.54
C ASN A 54 -6.70 -10.17 1.31
N SER A 55 -6.65 -10.18 2.65
CA SER A 55 -7.07 -9.04 3.46
C SER A 55 -6.15 -7.83 3.26
N THR A 56 -4.84 -8.08 3.19
CA THR A 56 -3.83 -7.06 2.92
C THR A 56 -4.02 -6.45 1.53
N LEU A 57 -4.24 -7.29 0.52
CA LEU A 57 -4.49 -6.86 -0.85
C LEU A 57 -5.79 -6.03 -0.95
N SER A 58 -6.86 -6.47 -0.28
CA SER A 58 -8.13 -5.73 -0.25
C SER A 58 -7.96 -4.34 0.36
N TRP A 59 -7.13 -4.21 1.40
CA TRP A 59 -6.83 -2.92 2.02
C TRP A 59 -6.01 -2.01 1.10
N LEU A 60 -5.00 -2.54 0.40
CA LEU A 60 -4.23 -1.78 -0.58
C LEU A 60 -5.09 -1.28 -1.75
N LEU A 61 -5.96 -2.15 -2.29
CA LEU A 61 -6.88 -1.77 -3.36
C LEU A 61 -7.87 -0.70 -2.90
N GLN A 62 -8.33 -0.75 -1.65
CA GLN A 62 -9.20 0.29 -1.10
C GLN A 62 -8.52 1.67 -1.11
N ARG A 63 -7.20 1.74 -0.87
CA ARG A 63 -6.45 3.01 -0.98
C ARG A 63 -6.46 3.58 -2.38
N LEU A 64 -6.37 2.73 -3.41
CA LEU A 64 -6.45 3.19 -4.80
C LEU A 64 -7.89 3.53 -5.22
N VAL A 65 -8.91 2.92 -4.62
CA VAL A 65 -10.31 3.35 -4.82
C VAL A 65 -10.51 4.80 -4.37
N GLU A 66 -9.90 5.20 -3.25
CA GLU A 66 -9.95 6.58 -2.75
C GLU A 66 -9.35 7.61 -3.73
N THR A 67 -8.50 7.18 -4.67
CA THR A 67 -7.89 8.03 -5.70
C THR A 67 -8.74 8.18 -6.96
N GLY A 68 -9.74 7.32 -7.15
CA GLY A 68 -10.52 7.23 -8.40
C GLY A 68 -9.84 6.49 -9.55
N CYS A 69 -8.62 5.97 -9.39
CA CYS A 69 -7.96 5.14 -10.40
C CYS A 69 -8.58 3.74 -10.52
N ILE A 70 -9.20 3.25 -9.44
CA ILE A 70 -9.86 1.94 -9.38
C ILE A 70 -11.33 2.14 -9.04
N GLU A 71 -12.20 1.45 -9.78
CA GLU A 71 -13.61 1.29 -9.46
C GLU A 71 -13.80 0.10 -8.52
N LEU A 72 -14.73 0.24 -7.56
CA LEU A 72 -15.18 -0.83 -6.69
C LEU A 72 -16.66 -1.12 -6.96
N GLU A 73 -16.94 -2.32 -7.45
CA GLU A 73 -18.28 -2.88 -7.51
C GLU A 73 -18.49 -3.82 -6.31
N THR A 74 -19.65 -3.73 -5.65
CA THR A 74 -20.03 -4.63 -4.56
C THR A 74 -21.32 -5.35 -4.94
N THR A 75 -21.28 -6.68 -4.94
CA THR A 75 -22.43 -7.53 -5.22
C THR A 75 -23.38 -7.59 -4.03
N ASN A 76 -24.59 -8.13 -4.24
CA ASN A 76 -25.60 -8.26 -3.19
C ASN A 76 -25.17 -9.15 -2.00
N ASP A 77 -24.25 -10.09 -2.22
CA ASP A 77 -23.66 -10.95 -1.19
C ASP A 77 -22.40 -10.34 -0.55
N GLY A 78 -22.07 -9.08 -0.88
CA GLY A 78 -20.96 -8.33 -0.28
C GLY A 78 -19.59 -8.63 -0.86
N GLN A 79 -19.51 -9.38 -1.98
CA GLN A 79 -18.24 -9.58 -2.68
C GLN A 79 -17.82 -8.29 -3.38
N ARG A 80 -16.53 -7.99 -3.30
CA ARG A 80 -15.93 -6.78 -3.86
C ARG A 80 -15.13 -7.13 -5.11
N PHE A 81 -15.42 -6.44 -6.20
CA PHE A 81 -14.70 -6.54 -7.45
C PHE A 81 -14.08 -5.18 -7.79
N TYR A 82 -12.81 -5.23 -8.17
CA TYR A 82 -11.99 -4.07 -8.47
C TYR A 82 -11.70 -4.05 -9.97
N ARG A 83 -11.74 -2.87 -10.58
CA ARG A 83 -11.39 -2.68 -12.00
C ARG A 83 -10.61 -1.40 -12.17
N LEU A 84 -9.56 -1.41 -12.99
CA LEU A 84 -8.77 -0.23 -13.31
C LEU A 84 -9.57 0.69 -14.25
N LEU A 85 -9.73 1.95 -13.85
CA LEU A 85 -10.35 3.01 -14.67
C LEU A 85 -9.30 3.81 -15.43
N SER A 86 -8.18 4.09 -14.77
CA SER A 86 -7.05 4.84 -15.29
C SER A 86 -5.76 4.37 -14.63
N GLN A 87 -4.65 4.53 -15.33
CA GLN A 87 -3.33 4.27 -14.74
C GLN A 87 -3.07 5.27 -13.61
N PRO A 88 -2.64 4.82 -12.41
CA PRO A 88 -2.17 5.71 -11.37
C PRO A 88 -0.97 6.55 -11.85
N TRP A 89 -0.69 7.64 -11.12
CA TRP A 89 0.54 8.39 -11.37
C TRP A 89 1.77 7.59 -10.90
N PRO A 90 2.95 7.83 -11.49
CA PRO A 90 4.19 7.25 -11.00
C PRO A 90 4.43 7.66 -9.52
N PRO A 91 4.65 6.71 -8.60
CA PRO A 91 4.94 7.02 -7.21
C PRO A 91 6.16 7.92 -7.03
N GLN A 92 6.07 8.89 -6.12
CA GLN A 92 7.13 9.85 -5.81
C GLN A 92 7.62 9.68 -4.37
N CYS A 93 7.67 8.44 -3.86
CA CYS A 93 8.03 8.14 -2.48
C CYS A 93 9.36 8.82 -2.04
N PRO A 94 10.46 8.78 -2.83
CA PRO A 94 11.71 9.44 -2.43
C PRO A 94 11.58 10.96 -2.23
N GLU A 95 10.86 11.64 -3.13
CA GLU A 95 10.64 13.08 -3.08
C GLU A 95 9.73 13.45 -1.90
N LEU A 96 8.62 12.73 -1.73
CA LEU A 96 7.69 12.94 -0.62
C LEU A 96 8.37 12.72 0.73
N ARG A 97 9.26 11.72 0.84
CA ARG A 97 10.08 11.47 2.04
C ARG A 97 10.96 12.66 2.37
N GLN A 98 11.65 13.23 1.37
CA GLN A 98 12.49 14.42 1.59
C GLN A 98 11.68 15.63 2.03
N ILE A 99 10.49 15.83 1.45
CA ILE A 99 9.59 16.92 1.85
C ILE A 99 9.13 16.71 3.30
N ALA A 100 8.77 15.48 3.69
CA ALA A 100 8.27 15.17 5.02
C ALA A 100 9.30 15.41 6.11
N LEU A 101 10.55 15.03 5.85
CA LEU A 101 11.67 15.29 6.76
C LEU A 101 12.04 16.76 6.87
N ARG A 102 11.83 17.54 5.81
CA ARG A 102 12.05 18.99 5.83
C ARG A 102 10.96 19.73 6.61
N ILE A 103 9.71 19.24 6.56
CA ILE A 103 8.60 19.78 7.35
C ILE A 103 8.80 19.46 8.82
N ASP A 104 9.05 18.19 9.14
CA ASP A 104 9.31 17.73 10.50
C ASP A 104 10.25 16.51 10.49
N PRO A 105 11.50 16.67 10.95
CA PRO A 105 12.44 15.55 11.09
C PRO A 105 11.92 14.41 11.97
N ALA A 106 10.97 14.66 12.88
CA ALA A 106 10.36 13.62 13.71
C ALA A 106 9.57 12.57 12.91
N ASN A 107 9.24 12.86 11.64
CA ASN A 107 8.60 11.90 10.74
C ASN A 107 9.52 10.72 10.35
N ALA A 108 10.85 10.82 10.57
CA ALA A 108 11.83 9.85 10.11
C ALA A 108 11.49 8.40 10.51
N SER A 109 11.26 8.16 11.80
CA SER A 109 10.96 6.81 12.30
C SER A 109 9.67 6.24 11.71
N THR A 110 8.67 7.08 11.48
CA THR A 110 7.40 6.65 10.86
C THR A 110 7.60 6.29 9.40
N LEU A 111 8.36 7.11 8.65
CA LEU A 111 8.68 6.84 7.24
C LEU A 111 9.51 5.55 7.10
N ASP A 112 10.52 5.37 7.94
CA ASP A 112 11.33 4.15 7.97
C ASP A 112 10.48 2.92 8.27
N LEU A 113 9.48 3.04 9.16
CA LEU A 113 8.53 1.97 9.44
C LEU A 113 7.63 1.65 8.25
N LEU A 114 7.11 2.65 7.56
CA LEU A 114 6.28 2.44 6.38
C LEU A 114 7.08 1.78 5.25
N ASP A 115 8.29 2.27 4.99
CA ASP A 115 9.19 1.74 3.96
C ASP A 115 9.58 0.30 4.25
N TYR A 116 9.93 0.02 5.50
CA TYR A 116 10.26 -1.32 5.94
C TYR A 116 9.06 -2.25 5.82
N ALA A 117 7.88 -1.84 6.31
CA ALA A 117 6.67 -2.63 6.19
C ALA A 117 6.36 -2.95 4.73
N ALA A 118 6.38 -1.96 3.82
CA ALA A 118 6.14 -2.17 2.39
C ALA A 118 7.16 -3.12 1.75
N SER A 119 8.43 -3.09 2.19
CA SER A 119 9.47 -4.02 1.71
C SER A 119 9.16 -5.50 2.00
N LEU A 120 8.38 -5.78 3.06
CA LEU A 120 8.01 -7.12 3.48
C LEU A 120 6.83 -7.70 2.70
N TYR A 121 6.06 -6.88 1.97
CA TYR A 121 4.82 -7.34 1.34
C TYR A 121 5.06 -8.28 0.15
N PRO A 122 6.05 -8.08 -0.73
CA PRO A 122 6.36 -9.05 -1.79
C PRO A 122 6.74 -10.46 -1.27
N PRO A 123 7.69 -10.63 -0.33
CA PRO A 123 7.98 -11.96 0.22
C PRO A 123 6.83 -12.52 1.06
N LEU A 124 6.05 -11.68 1.72
CA LEU A 124 4.81 -12.08 2.39
C LEU A 124 3.80 -12.62 1.37
N ALA A 125 3.50 -11.88 0.29
CA ALA A 125 2.56 -12.30 -0.74
C ALA A 125 2.96 -13.66 -1.35
N ALA A 126 4.24 -13.85 -1.62
CA ALA A 126 4.81 -15.11 -2.12
C ALA A 126 4.86 -16.26 -1.08
N GLY A 127 4.42 -16.03 0.16
CA GLY A 127 4.45 -17.02 1.24
C GLY A 127 5.86 -17.39 1.74
N LYS A 128 6.88 -16.61 1.37
CA LYS A 128 8.27 -16.81 1.78
C LYS A 128 8.53 -16.34 3.21
N GLN A 129 7.66 -15.47 3.75
CA GLN A 129 7.71 -14.95 5.12
C GLN A 129 6.29 -14.79 5.70
N ASN A 130 6.19 -14.79 7.02
CA ASN A 130 5.02 -14.41 7.82
C ASN A 130 5.24 -13.01 8.40
N GLY A 131 4.20 -12.17 8.44
CA GLY A 131 4.33 -10.75 8.80
C GLY A 131 4.99 -10.50 10.16
N GLU A 132 4.75 -11.38 11.14
CA GLU A 132 5.41 -11.33 12.46
C GLU A 132 6.91 -11.69 12.38
N GLN A 133 7.31 -12.60 11.50
CA GLN A 133 8.74 -12.86 11.26
C GLN A 133 9.38 -11.69 10.50
N GLY A 134 8.67 -11.08 9.56
CA GLY A 134 9.18 -9.91 8.82
C GLY A 134 9.44 -8.70 9.72
N LEU A 135 8.49 -8.35 10.60
CA LEU A 135 8.57 -7.13 11.43
C LEU A 135 9.50 -7.25 12.65
N PHE A 136 9.69 -8.46 13.20
CA PHE A 136 10.39 -8.68 14.48
C PHE A 136 11.71 -9.47 14.38
N LEU A 137 12.24 -9.72 13.17
CA LEU A 137 13.60 -10.27 13.00
C LEU A 137 14.68 -9.23 13.34
N PRO A 138 15.95 -9.63 13.60
CA PRO A 138 17.03 -8.74 14.05
C PRO A 138 17.44 -7.61 13.09
N GLN A 139 16.88 -7.59 11.88
CA GLN A 139 17.04 -6.54 10.87
C GLN A 139 15.86 -5.55 10.85
N GLY A 140 14.85 -5.79 11.72
CA GLY A 140 13.77 -4.88 12.00
C GLY A 140 14.30 -3.62 12.69
N ILE A 141 13.65 -2.51 12.35
CA ILE A 141 13.97 -1.12 12.71
C ILE A 141 14.50 -1.06 14.15
N THR A 142 15.68 -0.48 14.33
CA THR A 142 16.18 -0.13 15.66
C THR A 142 15.31 1.02 16.17
N LEU A 143 14.37 0.71 17.07
CA LEU A 143 13.55 1.69 17.77
C LEU A 143 14.39 2.52 18.75
#